data_AF-A0A7W0P3Y7-F1
#
_entry.id   AF-A0A7W0P3Y7-F1
#
_cell.length_a   1.000
_cell.length_b   1.000
_cell.length_c   1.000
_cell.angle_alpha   90.00
_cell.angle_beta   90.00
_cell.angle_gamma   90.00
#
_symmetry.space_group_name_H-M   'P 1'
#
loop_
_entity.id
_entity.type
_entity.pdbx_description
1 polymer ?
#
loop_
_entity_poly.entity_id
_entity_poly.type
_entity_poly.pdbx_seq_one_letter_code
_entity_poly.pdbx_strand_id
1 'polypeptide(L)'
;MGDGRQISELERSFRRAGLPTFIRGYSARQAFAKALPLLTVVFVLEILNALNFDFGFWTNVGFLAGGIAISLGIIGMLNLARGQAFLSVPRRVGLAEMIVFVVVPSVLPLLFGGQQTSAVVTLGGNTALLGLVYLVLGFGAVSILEWAVRRFVSLFAASLTVLVRALSLLLFFLLVIFFTTETWQIWTVPQLPKFVVAAGLFMVFAAGFLLLRLPGSVRGLEVELRGEHLSRTQRVNVGLVMFLSQFLQVVFVAFAVWLFFVVFGSLLVSAGVREAWLGKQGTELLRIPFFGDTVVTITVELLRVATGMASFAALYYAAATQLDEAYRDEVVERIAEQMKETFARRAEYLSLVGGTQTV
;
A
#
# COMPACT_ATOMS: atom_id res chain seq x y z
N MET A 1 27.20 -23.38 20.45
CA MET A 1 26.84 -23.48 19.01
C MET A 1 25.33 -23.64 18.76
N GLY A 2 24.54 -24.23 19.68
CA GLY A 2 23.08 -24.36 19.55
C GLY A 2 22.33 -23.03 19.61
N ASP A 3 22.64 -22.20 20.61
CA ASP A 3 21.93 -20.93 20.87
C ASP A 3 22.01 -19.96 19.69
N GLY A 4 23.17 -19.87 19.01
CA GLY A 4 23.33 -19.00 17.84
C GLY A 4 22.46 -19.40 16.64
N ARG A 5 22.21 -20.71 16.45
CA ARG A 5 21.29 -21.20 15.41
C ARG A 5 19.84 -20.89 15.79
N GLN A 6 19.46 -21.14 17.04
CA GLN A 6 18.12 -20.84 17.56
C GLN A 6 17.80 -19.33 17.47
N ILE A 7 18.72 -18.46 17.88
CA ILE A 7 18.61 -17.00 17.73
C ILE A 7 18.37 -16.63 16.26
N SER A 8 19.18 -17.18 15.35
CA SER A 8 19.04 -16.91 13.90
C SER A 8 17.73 -17.42 13.31
N GLU A 9 17.15 -18.49 13.86
CA GLU A 9 15.84 -19.02 13.46
C GLU A 9 14.71 -18.15 13.97
N LEU A 10 14.78 -17.70 15.23
CA LEU A 10 13.84 -16.77 15.82
C LEU A 10 13.83 -15.43 15.06
N GLU A 11 15.00 -14.86 14.75
CA GLU A 11 15.11 -13.63 13.94
C GLU A 11 14.52 -13.78 12.53
N ARG A 12 14.76 -14.92 11.88
CA ARG A 12 14.13 -15.24 10.59
C ARG A 12 12.62 -15.35 10.72
N SER A 13 12.12 -15.93 11.80
CA SER A 13 10.68 -16.04 12.06
C SER A 13 10.02 -14.67 12.22
N PHE A 14 10.65 -13.73 12.96
CA PHE A 14 10.13 -12.38 13.11
C PHE A 14 10.11 -11.61 11.79
N ARG A 15 11.14 -11.77 10.94
CA ARG A 15 11.13 -11.14 9.60
C ARG A 15 10.00 -11.68 8.73
N ARG A 16 9.77 -13.00 8.73
CA ARG A 16 8.67 -13.62 7.97
C ARG A 16 7.29 -13.23 8.48
N ALA A 17 7.16 -13.02 9.79
CA ALA A 17 5.95 -12.49 10.41
C ALA A 17 5.78 -10.97 10.19
N GLY A 18 6.73 -10.31 9.53
CA GLY A 18 6.70 -8.87 9.30
C GLY A 18 6.91 -8.04 10.56
N LEU A 19 7.59 -8.62 11.55
CA LEU A 19 7.90 -7.99 12.83
C LEU A 19 9.42 -7.76 13.02
N PRO A 20 10.16 -7.18 12.05
CA PRO A 20 11.62 -7.03 12.15
C PRO A 20 12.06 -6.17 13.34
N THR A 21 11.19 -5.29 13.83
CA THR A 21 11.44 -4.43 15.01
C THR A 21 11.49 -5.20 16.34
N PHE A 22 11.21 -6.50 16.34
CA PHE A 22 11.33 -7.35 17.53
C PHE A 22 12.78 -7.86 17.71
N ILE A 23 13.60 -7.78 16.67
CA ILE A 23 15.02 -8.14 16.70
C ILE A 23 15.81 -7.06 17.47
N ARG A 24 16.64 -7.49 18.42
CA ARG A 24 17.44 -6.57 19.25
C ARG A 24 18.46 -5.83 18.37
N GLY A 25 18.55 -4.51 18.52
CA GLY A 25 19.46 -3.68 17.71
C GLY A 25 18.96 -3.35 16.30
N TYR A 26 17.78 -3.86 15.88
CA TYR A 26 17.19 -3.48 14.61
C TYR A 26 16.66 -2.04 14.67
N SER A 27 17.01 -1.23 13.66
CA SER A 27 16.42 0.08 13.47
C SER A 27 15.92 0.25 12.03
N ALA A 28 14.65 0.65 11.89
CA ALA A 28 14.02 0.91 10.60
C ALA A 28 14.83 1.92 9.76
N ARG A 29 15.46 2.90 10.43
CA ARG A 29 16.33 3.90 9.78
C ARG A 29 17.61 3.31 9.18
N GLN A 30 18.24 2.34 9.85
CA GLN A 30 19.40 1.65 9.28
C GLN A 30 19.00 0.73 8.13
N ALA A 31 17.83 0.07 8.23
CA ALA A 31 17.31 -0.74 7.15
C ALA A 31 16.99 0.13 5.91
N PHE A 32 16.44 1.33 6.12
CA PHE A 32 16.22 2.32 5.07
C PHE A 32 17.51 2.79 4.39
N ALA A 33 18.63 2.86 5.11
CA ALA A 33 19.92 3.23 4.52
C ALA A 33 20.38 2.24 3.42
N LYS A 34 19.86 1.00 3.42
CA LYS A 34 20.09 0.04 2.32
C LYS A 34 19.47 0.48 0.99
N ALA A 35 18.48 1.38 1.03
CA ALA A 35 17.86 1.93 -0.18
C ALA A 35 18.67 3.05 -0.83
N LEU A 36 19.75 3.51 -0.20
CA LEU A 36 20.52 4.65 -0.68
C LEU A 36 20.97 4.52 -2.16
N PRO A 37 21.46 3.35 -2.64
CA PRO A 37 21.84 3.22 -4.05
C PRO A 37 20.66 3.44 -5.01
N LEU A 38 19.49 2.89 -4.66
CA LEU A 38 18.26 3.06 -5.45
C LEU A 38 17.82 4.52 -5.45
N LEU A 39 17.80 5.17 -4.28
CA LEU A 39 17.41 6.58 -4.16
C LEU A 39 18.37 7.49 -4.91
N THR A 40 19.68 7.21 -4.90
CA THR A 40 20.66 7.96 -5.70
C THR A 40 20.37 7.85 -7.19
N VAL A 41 20.05 6.64 -7.69
CA VAL A 41 19.68 6.46 -9.10
C VAL A 41 18.43 7.24 -9.46
N VAL A 42 17.38 7.16 -8.62
CA VAL A 42 16.14 7.91 -8.83
C VAL A 42 16.40 9.42 -8.82
N PHE A 43 17.18 9.92 -7.86
CA PHE A 43 17.55 11.34 -7.78
C PHE A 43 18.26 11.83 -9.04
N VAL A 44 19.20 11.03 -9.57
CA VAL A 44 19.90 11.36 -10.82
C VAL A 44 18.93 11.36 -12.00
N LEU A 45 18.05 10.36 -12.11
CA LEU A 45 17.03 10.30 -13.16
C LEU A 45 16.08 11.49 -13.11
N GLU A 46 15.70 11.97 -11.92
CA GLU A 46 14.84 13.14 -11.77
C GLU A 46 15.52 14.44 -12.23
N ILE A 47 16.81 14.61 -11.94
CA ILE A 47 17.59 15.75 -12.45
C ILE A 47 17.65 15.70 -13.98
N LEU A 48 17.83 14.52 -14.57
CA LEU A 48 17.83 14.34 -16.03
C LEU A 48 16.45 14.60 -16.63
N ASN A 49 15.37 14.20 -15.94
CA ASN A 49 14.00 14.43 -16.39
C ASN A 49 13.58 15.91 -16.35
N ALA A 50 14.33 16.76 -15.63
CA ALA A 50 14.13 18.21 -15.68
C ALA A 50 14.60 18.85 -17.00
N LEU A 51 15.30 18.11 -17.87
CA LEU A 51 15.70 18.58 -19.20
C LEU A 51 14.48 18.70 -20.11
N ASN A 52 14.36 19.84 -20.80
CA ASN A 52 13.27 20.07 -21.73
C ASN A 52 13.81 20.05 -23.17
N PHE A 53 13.30 19.12 -23.98
CA PHE A 53 13.70 18.94 -25.38
C PHE A 53 13.35 20.13 -26.28
N ASP A 54 12.48 21.05 -25.82
CA ASP A 54 12.16 22.29 -26.53
C ASP A 54 13.30 23.33 -26.44
N PHE A 55 14.20 23.21 -25.45
CA PHE A 55 15.33 24.11 -25.31
C PHE A 55 16.55 23.66 -26.12
N GLY A 56 17.35 24.63 -26.57
CA GLY A 56 18.62 24.36 -27.24
C GLY A 56 19.58 23.53 -26.37
N PHE A 57 20.42 22.71 -27.02
CA PHE A 57 21.35 21.78 -26.36
C PHE A 57 22.17 22.44 -25.23
N TRP A 58 22.76 23.61 -25.48
CA TRP A 58 23.59 24.32 -24.50
C TRP A 58 22.81 24.83 -23.29
N THR A 59 21.54 25.20 -23.46
CA THR A 59 20.67 25.62 -22.35
C THR A 59 20.37 24.43 -21.44
N ASN A 60 20.09 23.27 -22.02
CA ASN A 60 19.89 22.01 -21.27
C ASN A 60 21.16 21.59 -20.53
N VAL A 61 22.33 21.71 -21.14
CA VAL A 61 23.62 21.48 -20.46
C VAL A 61 23.80 22.44 -19.28
N GLY A 62 23.44 23.72 -19.45
CA GLY A 62 23.45 24.72 -18.38
C GLY A 62 22.53 24.37 -17.21
N PHE A 63 21.30 23.95 -17.49
CA PHE A 63 20.34 23.51 -16.46
C PHE A 63 20.81 22.25 -15.74
N LEU A 64 21.37 21.28 -16.47
CA LEU A 64 21.94 20.07 -15.86
C LEU A 64 23.10 20.42 -14.92
N ALA A 65 24.05 21.22 -15.39
CA ALA A 65 25.20 21.66 -14.61
C ALA A 65 24.76 22.46 -13.37
N GLY A 66 23.79 23.37 -13.54
CA GLY A 66 23.20 24.14 -12.44
C GLY A 66 22.50 23.25 -11.42
N GLY A 67 21.69 22.28 -11.86
CA GLY A 67 21.00 21.35 -10.98
C GLY A 67 21.95 20.45 -10.19
N ILE A 68 23.01 19.95 -10.83
CA ILE A 68 24.07 19.19 -10.16
C ILE A 68 24.81 20.07 -9.15
N ALA A 69 25.18 21.30 -9.52
CA ALA A 69 25.88 22.22 -8.63
C ALA A 69 25.05 22.58 -7.38
N ILE A 70 23.75 22.87 -7.56
CA ILE A 70 22.82 23.12 -6.45
C ILE A 70 22.70 21.89 -5.55
N SER A 71 22.54 20.70 -6.15
CA SER A 71 22.40 19.45 -5.41
C SER A 71 23.65 19.13 -4.58
N LEU A 72 24.83 19.17 -5.20
CA LEU A 72 26.11 18.96 -4.52
C LEU A 72 26.39 20.05 -3.48
N GLY A 73 26.01 21.30 -3.75
CA GLY A 73 26.11 22.40 -2.81
C GLY A 73 25.30 22.18 -1.54
N ILE A 74 24.03 21.79 -1.67
CA ILE A 74 23.13 21.52 -0.54
C ILE A 74 23.61 20.31 0.27
N ILE A 75 23.97 19.21 -0.41
CA ILE A 75 24.48 18.00 0.25
C ILE A 75 25.80 18.28 0.96
N GLY A 76 26.72 19.01 0.30
CA GLY A 76 28.01 19.38 0.86
C GLY A 76 27.91 20.32 2.06
N MET A 77 26.98 21.29 2.03
CA MET A 77 26.69 22.14 3.20
C MET A 77 26.14 21.33 4.38
N LEU A 78 25.24 20.37 4.12
CA LEU A 78 24.74 19.47 5.17
C LEU A 78 25.85 18.59 5.77
N ASN A 79 26.80 18.14 4.95
CA ASN A 79 27.96 17.39 5.42
C ASN A 79 28.86 18.26 6.30
N LEU A 80 29.13 19.51 5.89
CA LEU A 80 29.94 20.46 6.63
C LEU A 80 29.32 20.80 7.99
N ALA A 81 28.01 21.06 8.02
CA ALA A 81 27.25 21.32 9.26
C ALA A 81 27.27 20.14 10.24
N ARG A 82 27.58 18.94 9.76
CA ARG A 82 27.72 17.72 10.57
C ARG A 82 29.17 17.36 10.89
N GLY A 83 30.11 18.25 10.60
CA GLY A 83 31.54 18.05 10.82
C GLY A 83 32.16 16.99 9.89
N GLN A 84 31.53 16.70 8.76
CA GLN A 84 32.07 15.78 7.74
C GLN A 84 32.68 16.56 6.57
N ALA A 85 33.54 15.90 5.79
CA ALA A 85 34.11 16.48 4.58
C ALA A 85 33.00 16.76 3.54
N PHE A 86 33.14 17.85 2.77
CA PHE A 86 32.11 18.31 1.83
C PHE A 86 31.62 17.21 0.87
N LEU A 87 32.53 16.40 0.32
CA LEU A 87 32.24 15.33 -0.66
C LEU A 87 32.08 13.93 -0.05
N SER A 88 31.78 13.80 1.25
CA SER A 88 31.56 12.47 1.84
C SER A 88 30.23 11.85 1.42
N VAL A 89 30.26 10.58 1.00
CA VAL A 89 29.04 9.79 0.73
C VAL A 89 28.27 9.58 2.05
N PRO A 90 26.98 9.96 2.15
CA PRO A 90 26.20 9.78 3.37
C PRO A 90 26.12 8.30 3.76
N ARG A 91 26.73 7.91 4.90
CA ARG A 91 26.65 6.53 5.42
C ARG A 91 25.38 6.24 6.22
N ARG A 92 24.60 7.27 6.53
CA ARG A 92 23.33 7.18 7.27
C ARG A 92 22.35 8.15 6.62
N VAL A 93 21.10 7.72 6.42
CA VAL A 93 20.07 8.63 5.91
C VAL A 93 19.38 9.33 7.07
N GLY A 94 19.70 10.61 7.22
CA GLY A 94 19.05 11.53 8.14
C GLY A 94 17.69 12.03 7.64
N LEU A 95 16.96 12.77 8.49
CA LEU A 95 15.76 13.51 8.04
C LEU A 95 16.12 14.58 7.02
N ALA A 96 17.31 15.19 7.14
CA ALA A 96 17.74 16.22 6.20
C ALA A 96 17.96 15.66 4.79
N GLU A 97 18.52 14.47 4.64
CA GLU A 97 18.73 13.83 3.35
C GLU A 97 17.41 13.42 2.69
N MET A 98 16.42 12.99 3.49
CA MET A 98 15.06 12.77 3.01
C MET A 98 14.43 14.08 2.51
N ILE A 99 14.60 15.18 3.26
CA ILE A 99 14.12 16.50 2.84
C ILE A 99 14.81 16.95 1.56
N VAL A 100 16.14 16.80 1.46
CA VAL A 100 16.90 17.16 0.25
C VAL A 100 16.44 16.35 -0.96
N PHE A 101 16.26 15.04 -0.79
CA PHE A 101 15.78 14.16 -1.85
C PHE A 101 14.38 14.56 -2.37
N VAL A 102 13.51 15.10 -1.51
CA VAL A 102 12.16 15.54 -1.90
C VAL A 102 12.18 16.96 -2.47
N VAL A 103 12.88 17.88 -1.81
CA VAL A 103 12.81 19.31 -2.08
C VAL A 103 13.68 19.70 -3.28
N VAL A 104 14.89 19.17 -3.40
CA VAL A 104 15.78 19.58 -4.50
C VAL A 104 15.18 19.24 -5.87
N PRO A 105 14.78 17.99 -6.15
CA PRO A 105 14.22 17.65 -7.46
C PRO A 105 12.87 18.32 -7.76
N SER A 106 12.08 18.67 -6.73
CA SER A 106 10.81 19.36 -6.93
C SER A 106 10.97 20.86 -7.19
N VAL A 107 12.00 21.50 -6.62
CA VAL A 107 12.26 22.94 -6.82
C VAL A 107 13.02 23.22 -8.12
N LEU A 108 13.84 22.30 -8.60
CA LEU A 108 14.63 22.50 -9.83
C LEU A 108 13.77 22.84 -11.08
N PRO A 109 12.69 22.10 -11.42
CA PRO A 109 11.80 22.45 -12.55
C PRO A 109 11.11 23.81 -12.39
N LEU A 110 10.88 24.22 -11.15
CA LEU A 110 10.24 25.50 -10.82
C LEU A 110 11.21 26.66 -11.05
N LEU A 111 12.48 26.51 -10.67
CA LEU A 111 13.53 27.52 -10.85
C LEU A 111 13.94 27.70 -12.31
N PHE A 112 14.02 26.62 -13.08
CA PHE A 112 14.55 26.67 -14.45
C PHE A 112 13.48 26.77 -15.54
N GLY A 113 12.25 26.30 -15.29
CA GLY A 113 11.19 26.23 -16.30
C GLY A 113 9.82 26.75 -15.83
N GLY A 114 9.68 27.23 -14.60
CA GLY A 114 8.39 27.70 -14.06
C GLY A 114 7.29 26.63 -14.00
N GLN A 115 7.65 25.35 -14.10
CA GLN A 115 6.70 24.25 -14.22
C GLN A 115 6.09 23.87 -12.87
N GLN A 116 5.02 24.57 -12.48
CA GLN A 116 4.34 24.35 -11.20
C GLN A 116 3.78 22.92 -11.07
N THR A 117 3.20 22.39 -12.15
CA THR A 117 2.64 21.03 -12.15
C THR A 117 3.73 19.98 -11.91
N SER A 118 4.86 20.08 -12.61
CA SER A 118 6.00 19.16 -12.43
C SER A 118 6.55 19.23 -11.00
N ALA A 119 6.69 20.43 -10.43
CA ALA A 119 7.15 20.60 -9.05
C ALA A 119 6.26 19.89 -8.03
N VAL A 120 4.93 20.09 -8.12
CA VAL A 120 3.96 19.45 -7.21
C VAL A 120 3.93 17.93 -7.39
N VAL A 121 3.94 17.46 -8.64
CA VAL A 121 3.94 16.02 -8.94
C VAL A 121 5.21 15.35 -8.43
N THR A 122 6.39 15.93 -8.65
CA THR A 122 7.67 15.41 -8.15
C THR A 122 7.72 15.44 -6.62
N LEU A 123 7.27 16.52 -5.98
CA LEU A 123 7.20 16.60 -4.51
C LEU A 123 6.34 15.46 -3.92
N GLY A 124 5.14 15.27 -4.47
CA GLY A 124 4.23 14.21 -4.06
C GLY A 124 4.79 12.81 -4.34
N GLY A 125 5.33 12.61 -5.54
CA GLY A 125 5.95 11.36 -5.98
C GLY A 125 7.13 10.94 -5.10
N ASN A 126 8.07 11.84 -4.82
CA ASN A 126 9.25 11.57 -4.01
C ASN A 126 8.87 11.29 -2.55
N THR A 127 7.90 12.03 -2.02
CA THR A 127 7.38 11.79 -0.67
C THR A 127 6.74 10.41 -0.58
N ALA A 128 5.93 10.03 -1.57
CA ALA A 128 5.31 8.71 -1.64
C ALA A 128 6.34 7.60 -1.79
N LEU A 129 7.37 7.79 -2.64
CA LEU A 129 8.46 6.85 -2.84
C LEU A 129 9.26 6.63 -1.54
N LEU A 130 9.66 7.70 -0.85
CA LEU A 130 10.36 7.60 0.42
C LEU A 130 9.52 6.86 1.47
N GLY A 131 8.23 7.19 1.57
CA GLY A 131 7.29 6.53 2.46
C GLY A 131 7.19 5.03 2.16
N LEU A 132 7.05 4.66 0.88
CA LEU A 132 6.97 3.28 0.42
C LEU A 132 8.25 2.50 0.74
N VAL A 133 9.42 3.06 0.41
CA VAL A 133 10.72 2.44 0.68
C VAL A 133 10.93 2.25 2.18
N TYR A 134 10.56 3.24 2.99
CA TYR A 134 10.63 3.15 4.45
C TYR A 134 9.69 2.09 5.01
N LEU A 135 8.48 1.99 4.48
CA LEU A 135 7.50 0.98 4.86
C LEU A 135 7.98 -0.44 4.49
N VAL A 136 8.52 -0.62 3.29
CA VAL A 136 9.03 -1.91 2.80
C VAL A 136 10.29 -2.35 3.53
N LEU A 137 11.33 -1.51 3.57
CA LEU A 137 12.63 -1.91 4.13
C LEU A 137 12.70 -1.77 5.65
N GLY A 138 12.01 -0.77 6.21
CA GLY A 138 12.02 -0.45 7.63
C GLY A 138 11.07 -1.31 8.47
N PHE A 139 9.93 -1.71 7.92
CA PHE A 139 8.95 -2.56 8.63
C PHE A 139 8.75 -3.94 7.98
N GLY A 140 9.36 -4.20 6.83
CA GLY A 140 9.24 -5.52 6.19
C GLY A 140 7.85 -5.75 5.56
N ALA A 141 7.22 -4.70 5.03
CA ALA A 141 5.86 -4.77 4.51
C ALA A 141 5.64 -5.82 3.41
N VAL A 142 6.68 -6.15 2.63
CA VAL A 142 6.61 -7.24 1.62
C VAL A 142 6.40 -8.58 2.32
N SER A 143 7.12 -8.84 3.41
CA SER A 143 6.95 -10.06 4.19
C SER A 143 5.58 -10.11 4.87
N ILE A 144 5.07 -8.97 5.36
CA ILE A 144 3.69 -8.85 5.87
C ILE A 144 2.69 -9.23 4.78
N LEU A 145 2.82 -8.64 3.59
CA LEU A 145 1.90 -8.86 2.48
C LEU A 145 1.92 -10.31 2.02
N GLU A 146 3.11 -10.90 1.85
CA GLU A 146 3.26 -12.30 1.45
C GLU A 146 2.65 -13.25 2.48
N TRP A 147 2.93 -13.02 3.76
CA TRP A 147 2.36 -13.78 4.86
C TRP A 147 0.83 -13.64 4.90
N ALA A 148 0.32 -12.42 4.78
CA ALA A 148 -1.11 -12.12 4.79
C ALA A 148 -1.84 -12.76 3.60
N VAL A 149 -1.27 -12.70 2.39
CA VAL A 149 -1.85 -13.32 1.18
C VAL A 149 -1.90 -14.84 1.31
N ARG A 150 -0.81 -15.50 1.72
CA ARG A 150 -0.80 -16.96 1.90
C ARG A 150 -1.83 -17.41 2.93
N ARG A 151 -1.94 -16.66 4.04
CA ARG A 151 -2.92 -16.93 5.09
C ARG A 151 -4.34 -16.70 4.59
N PHE A 152 -4.55 -15.63 3.83
CA PHE A 152 -5.85 -15.29 3.25
C PHE A 152 -6.40 -16.41 2.36
N VAL A 153 -5.58 -16.97 1.47
CA VAL A 153 -5.99 -18.10 0.60
C VAL A 153 -6.44 -19.31 1.43
N SER A 154 -5.79 -19.58 2.58
CA SER A 154 -6.21 -20.66 3.48
C SER A 154 -7.50 -20.38 4.25
N LEU A 155 -7.83 -19.10 4.48
CA LEU A 155 -9.04 -18.66 5.20
C LEU A 155 -10.23 -18.42 4.28
N PHE A 156 -10.00 -18.33 2.97
CA PHE A 156 -11.03 -18.05 1.97
C PHE A 156 -12.20 -19.04 2.06
N ALA A 157 -11.93 -20.33 2.23
CA ALA A 157 -12.95 -21.36 2.36
C ALA A 157 -13.82 -21.21 3.63
N ALA A 158 -13.25 -20.71 4.73
CA ALA A 158 -13.97 -20.50 6.00
C ALA A 158 -14.74 -19.17 6.04
N SER A 159 -14.30 -18.16 5.27
CA SER A 159 -14.83 -16.79 5.34
C SER A 159 -16.04 -16.52 4.44
N LEU A 160 -16.33 -17.41 3.47
CA LEU A 160 -17.42 -17.22 2.50
C LEU A 160 -18.80 -17.06 3.19
N THR A 161 -19.04 -17.85 4.24
CA THR A 161 -20.32 -17.85 4.97
C THR A 161 -20.58 -16.54 5.70
N VAL A 162 -19.54 -15.94 6.29
CA VAL A 162 -19.62 -14.66 7.00
C VAL A 162 -19.80 -13.51 6.00
N LEU A 163 -19.12 -13.60 4.86
CA LEU A 163 -19.16 -12.59 3.83
C LEU A 163 -20.54 -12.45 3.18
N VAL A 164 -21.19 -13.59 2.90
CA VAL A 164 -22.53 -13.61 2.31
C VAL A 164 -23.55 -12.93 3.22
N ARG A 165 -23.47 -13.11 4.54
CA ARG A 165 -24.45 -12.53 5.47
C ARG A 165 -24.37 -10.99 5.50
N ALA A 166 -23.19 -10.43 5.72
CA ALA A 166 -23.00 -8.98 5.86
C ALA A 166 -23.15 -8.24 4.51
N LEU A 167 -22.71 -8.87 3.41
CA LEU A 167 -22.82 -8.25 2.09
C LEU A 167 -24.15 -8.53 1.40
N SER A 168 -24.97 -9.48 1.82
CA SER A 168 -26.24 -9.82 1.13
C SER A 168 -27.11 -8.60 0.86
N LEU A 169 -27.35 -7.77 1.87
CA LEU A 169 -28.17 -6.56 1.76
C LEU A 169 -27.55 -5.54 0.82
N LEU A 170 -26.23 -5.34 0.91
CA LEU A 170 -25.51 -4.45 0.02
C LEU A 170 -25.50 -4.99 -1.41
N LEU A 171 -25.28 -6.29 -1.61
CA LEU A 171 -25.27 -6.95 -2.91
C LEU A 171 -26.63 -6.81 -3.58
N PHE A 172 -27.71 -6.94 -2.83
CA PHE A 172 -29.06 -6.67 -3.35
C PHE A 172 -29.17 -5.23 -3.85
N PHE A 173 -28.76 -4.24 -3.04
CA PHE A 173 -28.75 -2.83 -3.45
C PHE A 173 -27.86 -2.58 -4.67
N LEU A 174 -26.65 -3.13 -4.67
CA LEU A 174 -25.70 -3.05 -5.76
C LEU A 174 -26.24 -3.72 -7.03
N LEU A 175 -26.97 -4.83 -6.90
CA LEU A 175 -27.58 -5.51 -8.04
C LEU A 175 -28.71 -4.67 -8.65
N VAL A 176 -29.52 -4.02 -7.82
CA VAL A 176 -30.56 -3.10 -8.30
C VAL A 176 -29.95 -1.92 -9.06
N ILE A 177 -28.96 -1.24 -8.46
CA ILE A 177 -28.32 -0.08 -9.09
C ILE A 177 -27.43 -0.47 -10.29
N PHE A 178 -26.93 -1.71 -10.35
CA PHE A 178 -26.17 -2.22 -11.49
C PHE A 178 -27.00 -2.28 -12.79
N PHE A 179 -28.32 -2.48 -12.68
CA PHE A 179 -29.21 -2.52 -13.84
C PHE A 179 -29.77 -1.15 -14.25
N THR A 180 -29.21 -0.06 -13.73
CA THR A 180 -29.63 1.30 -14.11
C THR A 180 -28.68 1.92 -15.11
N THR A 181 -29.24 2.72 -16.02
CA THR A 181 -28.47 3.39 -17.08
C THR A 181 -27.48 4.40 -16.52
N GLU A 182 -27.87 5.08 -15.45
CA GLU A 182 -27.13 6.11 -14.74
C GLU A 182 -25.83 5.54 -14.18
N THR A 183 -25.88 4.34 -13.61
CA THR A 183 -24.70 3.66 -13.06
C THR A 183 -23.70 3.34 -14.14
N TRP A 184 -24.17 2.79 -15.26
CA TRP A 184 -23.31 2.48 -16.39
C TRP A 184 -22.65 3.72 -16.96
N GLN A 185 -23.39 4.82 -17.10
CA GLN A 185 -22.84 6.08 -17.61
C GLN A 185 -21.83 6.71 -16.63
N ILE A 186 -22.13 6.75 -15.34
CA ILE A 186 -21.24 7.32 -14.30
C ILE A 186 -19.85 6.68 -14.34
N TRP A 187 -19.76 5.35 -14.53
CA TRP A 187 -18.49 4.64 -14.49
C TRP A 187 -17.79 4.51 -15.85
N THR A 188 -18.48 4.75 -16.96
CA THR A 188 -17.91 4.53 -18.31
C THR A 188 -17.61 5.82 -19.07
N VAL A 189 -18.37 6.89 -18.85
CA VAL A 189 -18.21 8.18 -19.53
C VAL A 189 -16.90 8.90 -19.12
N PRO A 190 -16.46 8.89 -17.85
CA PRO A 190 -15.21 9.54 -17.48
C PRO A 190 -13.98 8.95 -18.19
N GLN A 191 -13.01 9.81 -18.49
CA GLN A 191 -11.69 9.39 -18.95
C GLN A 191 -11.00 8.55 -17.87
N LEU A 192 -10.09 7.65 -18.30
CA LEU A 192 -9.43 6.69 -17.41
C LEU A 192 -8.79 7.33 -16.16
N PRO A 193 -8.08 8.49 -16.23
CA PRO A 193 -7.50 9.10 -15.04
C PRO A 193 -8.55 9.52 -14.01
N LYS A 194 -9.67 10.13 -14.46
CA LYS A 194 -10.77 10.54 -13.57
C LYS A 194 -11.45 9.33 -12.93
N PHE A 195 -11.66 8.28 -13.72
CA PHE A 195 -12.21 7.01 -13.23
C PHE A 195 -11.32 6.39 -12.13
N VAL A 196 -10.01 6.30 -12.37
CA VAL A 196 -9.05 5.74 -11.40
C VAL A 196 -9.04 6.55 -10.11
N VAL A 197 -9.07 7.88 -10.19
CA VAL A 197 -9.15 8.75 -9.01
C VAL A 197 -10.46 8.55 -8.25
N ALA A 198 -11.60 8.49 -8.94
CA ALA A 198 -12.91 8.30 -8.32
C ALA A 198 -13.02 6.94 -7.61
N ALA A 199 -12.65 5.84 -8.29
CA ALA A 199 -12.63 4.51 -7.68
C ALA A 199 -11.59 4.42 -6.54
N GLY A 200 -10.44 5.05 -6.73
CA GLY A 200 -9.37 5.13 -5.73
C GLY A 200 -9.79 5.88 -4.46
N LEU A 201 -10.65 6.90 -4.58
CA LEU A 201 -11.15 7.67 -3.43
C LEU A 201 -11.91 6.77 -2.44
N PHE A 202 -12.72 5.84 -2.93
CA PHE A 202 -13.40 4.85 -2.08
C PHE A 202 -12.40 3.96 -1.32
N MET A 203 -11.33 3.53 -1.99
CA MET A 203 -10.27 2.75 -1.35
C MET A 203 -9.47 3.57 -0.33
N VAL A 204 -9.25 4.86 -0.59
CA VAL A 204 -8.61 5.78 0.36
C VAL A 204 -9.49 5.97 1.59
N PHE A 205 -10.79 6.16 1.42
CA PHE A 205 -11.71 6.24 2.56
C PHE A 205 -11.79 4.93 3.32
N ALA A 206 -11.85 3.79 2.63
CA ALA A 206 -11.81 2.48 3.27
C ALA A 206 -10.54 2.32 4.12
N ALA A 207 -9.37 2.65 3.56
CA ALA A 207 -8.11 2.64 4.29
C ALA A 207 -8.12 3.62 5.48
N GLY A 208 -8.66 4.83 5.30
CA GLY A 208 -8.80 5.84 6.36
C GLY A 208 -9.62 5.33 7.54
N PHE A 209 -10.75 4.68 7.26
CA PHE A 209 -11.58 4.00 8.26
C PHE A 209 -10.78 2.97 9.06
N LEU A 210 -9.94 2.16 8.40
CA LEU A 210 -9.09 1.20 9.09
C LEU A 210 -8.01 1.89 9.94
N LEU A 211 -7.34 2.91 9.40
CA LEU A 211 -6.26 3.65 10.06
C LEU A 211 -6.74 4.32 11.35
N LEU A 212 -7.94 4.89 11.35
CA LEU A 212 -8.53 5.53 12.54
C LEU A 212 -8.78 4.53 13.67
N ARG A 213 -8.98 3.24 13.37
CA ARG A 213 -9.23 2.17 14.36
C ARG A 213 -7.95 1.57 14.95
N LEU A 214 -6.84 1.59 14.21
CA LEU A 214 -5.59 0.93 14.61
C LEU A 214 -5.12 1.25 16.04
N PRO A 215 -5.17 2.51 16.53
CA PRO A 215 -4.70 2.81 17.88
C PRO A 215 -5.49 2.06 18.95
N GLY A 216 -6.80 1.87 18.76
CA GLY A 216 -7.65 1.11 19.68
C GLY A 216 -7.32 -0.38 19.64
N SER A 217 -7.16 -0.95 18.44
CA SER A 217 -6.82 -2.36 18.25
C SER A 217 -5.46 -2.73 18.86
N VAL A 218 -4.44 -1.87 18.70
CA VAL A 218 -3.12 -2.09 19.29
C VAL A 218 -3.18 -2.00 20.82
N ARG A 219 -3.94 -1.05 21.39
CA ARG A 219 -4.13 -0.93 22.84
C ARG A 219 -4.82 -2.16 23.44
N GLY A 220 -5.86 -2.68 22.77
CA GLY A 220 -6.53 -3.92 23.21
C GLY A 220 -5.58 -5.11 23.28
N LEU A 221 -4.71 -5.23 22.27
CA LEU A 221 -3.67 -6.25 22.24
C LEU A 221 -2.66 -6.10 23.39
N GLU A 222 -2.20 -4.88 23.70
CA GLU A 222 -1.28 -4.64 24.83
C GLU A 222 -1.88 -5.06 26.19
N VAL A 223 -3.19 -4.86 26.37
CA VAL A 223 -3.92 -5.27 27.58
C VAL A 223 -3.97 -6.79 27.69
N GLU A 224 -4.28 -7.48 26.58
CA GLU A 224 -4.40 -8.94 26.56
C GLU A 224 -3.05 -9.66 26.75
N LEU A 225 -1.96 -9.02 26.34
CA LEU A 225 -0.59 -9.49 26.53
C LEU A 225 -0.02 -9.16 27.92
N ARG A 226 -0.86 -8.85 28.91
CA ARG A 226 -0.48 -8.56 30.30
C ARG A 226 0.54 -7.42 30.44
N GLY A 227 0.50 -6.42 29.54
CA GLY A 227 1.21 -5.16 29.75
C GLY A 227 2.69 -5.13 29.37
N GLU A 228 3.18 -6.00 28.47
CA GLU A 228 4.47 -5.72 27.81
C GLU A 228 4.39 -4.37 27.08
N HIS A 229 5.09 -3.35 27.61
CA HIS A 229 5.14 -2.04 26.99
C HIS A 229 5.93 -2.10 25.68
N LEU A 230 5.20 -2.14 24.56
CA LEU A 230 5.80 -2.01 23.24
C LEU A 230 6.41 -0.62 23.05
N SER A 231 7.61 -0.56 22.49
CA SER A 231 8.18 0.72 22.07
C SER A 231 7.34 1.35 20.97
N ARG A 232 7.46 2.67 20.75
CA ARG A 232 6.71 3.37 19.68
C ARG A 232 6.89 2.71 18.31
N THR A 233 8.11 2.27 17.98
CA THR A 233 8.41 1.62 16.70
C THR A 233 7.79 0.22 16.61
N GLN A 234 7.72 -0.52 17.72
CA GLN A 234 7.05 -1.82 17.76
C GLN A 234 5.54 -1.67 17.63
N ARG A 235 4.92 -0.67 18.27
CA ARG A 235 3.50 -0.35 18.11
C ARG A 235 3.14 -0.03 16.66
N VAL A 236 3.96 0.80 16.00
CA VAL A 236 3.77 1.12 14.58
C VAL A 236 3.88 -0.14 13.73
N ASN A 237 4.86 -1.01 14.01
CA ASN A 237 5.03 -2.23 13.23
C ASN A 237 3.87 -3.22 13.41
N VAL A 238 3.43 -3.45 14.65
CA VAL A 238 2.24 -4.27 14.93
C VAL A 238 1.00 -3.66 14.30
N GLY A 239 0.79 -2.35 14.44
CA GLY A 239 -0.31 -1.64 13.81
C GLY A 239 -0.28 -1.76 12.28
N LEU A 240 0.90 -1.75 11.67
CA LEU A 240 1.07 -1.94 10.23
C LEU A 240 0.70 -3.37 9.81
N VAL A 241 1.11 -4.39 10.56
CA VAL A 241 0.70 -5.80 10.33
C VAL A 241 -0.82 -5.92 10.38
N MET A 242 -1.45 -5.36 11.42
CA MET A 242 -2.91 -5.37 11.58
C MET A 242 -3.59 -4.64 10.41
N PHE A 243 -3.09 -3.46 10.04
CA PHE A 243 -3.61 -2.67 8.93
C PHE A 243 -3.53 -3.40 7.61
N LEU A 244 -2.35 -3.92 7.23
CA LEU A 244 -2.19 -4.63 5.96
C LEU A 244 -3.07 -5.87 5.90
N SER A 245 -3.19 -6.59 7.01
CA SER A 245 -4.05 -7.79 7.07
C SER A 245 -5.52 -7.44 6.85
N GLN A 246 -6.02 -6.40 7.52
CA GLN A 246 -7.41 -5.95 7.37
C GLN A 246 -7.67 -5.29 6.01
N PHE A 247 -6.71 -4.51 5.50
CA PHE A 247 -6.81 -3.89 4.19
C PHE A 247 -6.82 -4.94 3.07
N LEU A 248 -6.00 -5.99 3.19
CA LEU A 248 -6.03 -7.11 2.24
C LEU A 248 -7.39 -7.82 2.26
N GLN A 249 -8.00 -7.98 3.44
CA GLN A 249 -9.35 -8.52 3.54
C GLN A 249 -10.36 -7.62 2.80
N VAL A 250 -10.31 -6.30 2.99
CA VAL A 250 -11.16 -5.35 2.24
C VAL A 250 -10.96 -5.48 0.72
N VAL A 251 -9.71 -5.49 0.25
CA VAL A 251 -9.37 -5.67 -1.18
C VAL A 251 -9.91 -6.99 -1.70
N PHE A 252 -9.80 -8.06 -0.91
CA PHE A 252 -10.33 -9.35 -1.28
C PHE A 252 -11.85 -9.33 -1.43
N VAL A 253 -12.56 -8.75 -0.46
CA VAL A 253 -14.01 -8.58 -0.53
C VAL A 253 -14.39 -7.81 -1.79
N ALA A 254 -13.71 -6.69 -2.06
CA ALA A 254 -13.89 -5.92 -3.27
C ALA A 254 -13.67 -6.78 -4.53
N PHE A 255 -12.63 -7.60 -4.56
CA PHE A 255 -12.34 -8.51 -5.67
C PHE A 255 -13.42 -9.58 -5.86
N ALA A 256 -13.95 -10.17 -4.79
CA ALA A 256 -15.04 -11.13 -4.88
C ALA A 256 -16.33 -10.50 -5.45
N VAL A 257 -16.68 -9.30 -4.98
CA VAL A 257 -17.81 -8.52 -5.50
C VAL A 257 -17.57 -8.11 -6.96
N TRP A 258 -16.35 -7.69 -7.30
CA TRP A 258 -15.94 -7.38 -8.66
C TRP A 258 -16.14 -8.58 -9.59
N LEU A 259 -15.59 -9.74 -9.21
CA LEU A 259 -15.69 -10.97 -9.98
C LEU A 259 -17.16 -11.39 -10.16
N PHE A 260 -17.97 -11.30 -9.11
CA PHE A 260 -19.40 -11.54 -9.18
C PHE A 260 -20.06 -10.65 -10.24
N PHE A 261 -19.86 -9.33 -10.20
CA PHE A 261 -20.46 -8.40 -11.18
C PHE A 261 -19.92 -8.58 -12.60
N VAL A 262 -18.65 -8.97 -12.77
CA VAL A 262 -18.09 -9.30 -14.09
C VAL A 262 -18.79 -10.54 -14.65
N VAL A 263 -18.85 -11.64 -13.90
CA VAL A 263 -19.51 -12.88 -14.35
C VAL A 263 -20.99 -12.63 -14.60
N PHE A 264 -21.69 -12.09 -13.61
CA PHE A 264 -23.12 -11.81 -13.68
C PHE A 264 -23.48 -10.85 -14.82
N GLY A 265 -22.74 -9.74 -14.96
CA GLY A 265 -22.94 -8.77 -16.02
C GLY A 265 -22.62 -9.33 -17.41
N SER A 266 -21.61 -10.19 -17.53
CA SER A 266 -21.26 -10.82 -18.81
C SER A 266 -22.34 -11.79 -19.33
N LEU A 267 -23.18 -12.33 -18.44
CA LEU A 267 -24.29 -13.22 -18.78
C LEU A 267 -25.58 -12.46 -19.10
N LEU A 268 -25.83 -11.33 -18.41
CA LEU A 268 -27.12 -10.63 -18.46
C LEU A 268 -27.10 -9.38 -19.34
N VAL A 269 -25.96 -8.71 -19.50
CA VAL A 269 -25.87 -7.42 -20.19
C VAL A 269 -25.39 -7.64 -21.63
N SER A 270 -26.36 -7.72 -22.54
CA SER A 270 -26.12 -7.94 -23.97
C SER A 270 -25.53 -6.71 -24.68
N ALA A 271 -25.07 -6.89 -25.92
CA ALA A 271 -24.62 -5.78 -26.76
C ALA A 271 -25.72 -4.74 -27.01
N GLY A 272 -26.97 -5.19 -27.22
CA GLY A 272 -28.12 -4.30 -27.40
C GLY A 272 -28.43 -3.45 -26.16
N VAL A 273 -28.29 -4.03 -24.96
CA VAL A 273 -28.45 -3.27 -23.71
C VAL A 273 -27.36 -2.19 -23.58
N ARG A 274 -26.10 -2.54 -23.86
CA ARG A 274 -24.99 -1.58 -23.86
C ARG A 274 -25.19 -0.46 -24.88
N GLU A 275 -25.63 -0.80 -26.08
CA GLU A 275 -25.92 0.18 -27.14
C GLU A 275 -27.06 1.13 -26.73
N ALA A 276 -28.13 0.60 -26.13
CA ALA A 276 -29.23 1.40 -25.62
C ALA A 276 -28.81 2.36 -24.48
N TRP A 277 -27.93 1.92 -23.58
CA TRP A 277 -27.55 2.69 -22.39
C TRP A 277 -26.38 3.66 -22.63
N LEU A 278 -25.42 3.27 -23.47
CA LEU A 278 -24.17 3.99 -23.68
C LEU A 278 -24.06 4.62 -25.07
N GLY A 279 -24.99 4.34 -26.00
CA GLY A 279 -24.92 4.75 -27.40
C GLY A 279 -23.81 4.04 -28.19
N LYS A 280 -23.21 2.99 -27.62
CA LYS A 280 -22.17 2.18 -28.24
C LYS A 280 -22.24 0.75 -27.73
N GLN A 281 -21.83 -0.20 -28.56
CA GLN A 281 -21.75 -1.60 -28.12
C GLN A 281 -20.65 -1.77 -27.05
N GLY A 282 -19.58 -0.98 -27.09
CA GLY A 282 -18.47 -1.05 -26.12
C GLY A 282 -17.28 -1.84 -26.66
N THR A 283 -16.15 -1.75 -25.96
CA THR A 283 -14.88 -2.33 -26.41
C THR A 283 -14.72 -3.74 -25.85
N GLU A 284 -14.79 -4.74 -26.74
CA GLU A 284 -14.58 -6.15 -26.37
C GLU A 284 -13.11 -6.40 -26.00
N LEU A 285 -12.89 -7.03 -24.83
CA LEU A 285 -11.55 -7.45 -24.38
C LEU A 285 -11.36 -8.96 -24.48
N LEU A 286 -12.38 -9.71 -24.09
CA LEU A 286 -12.33 -11.16 -24.06
C LEU A 286 -13.66 -11.72 -24.54
N ARG A 287 -13.57 -12.69 -25.44
CA ARG A 287 -14.71 -13.39 -26.04
C ARG A 287 -14.57 -14.87 -25.71
N ILE A 288 -15.48 -15.40 -24.90
CA ILE A 288 -15.44 -16.78 -24.42
C ILE A 288 -16.61 -17.53 -25.04
N PRO A 289 -16.38 -18.64 -25.77
CA PRO A 289 -17.47 -19.50 -26.22
C PRO A 289 -18.17 -20.08 -24.99
N PHE A 290 -19.48 -19.91 -24.94
CA PHE A 290 -20.34 -20.41 -23.86
C PHE A 290 -21.37 -21.37 -24.46
N PHE A 291 -22.03 -22.15 -23.62
CA PHE A 291 -22.87 -23.28 -23.99
C PHE A 291 -23.66 -23.09 -25.32
N GLY A 292 -23.41 -23.96 -26.31
CA GLY A 292 -24.00 -23.85 -27.65
C GLY A 292 -23.36 -22.74 -28.51
N ASP A 293 -24.18 -21.96 -29.21
CA ASP A 293 -23.76 -20.81 -30.04
C ASP A 293 -23.68 -19.49 -29.25
N THR A 294 -23.82 -19.55 -27.93
CA THR A 294 -23.79 -18.35 -27.09
C THR A 294 -22.35 -17.93 -26.80
N VAL A 295 -22.11 -16.62 -26.75
CA VAL A 295 -20.77 -16.08 -26.52
C VAL A 295 -20.83 -15.08 -25.39
N VAL A 296 -20.06 -15.35 -24.33
CA VAL A 296 -19.89 -14.43 -23.21
C VAL A 296 -18.79 -13.45 -23.56
N THR A 297 -19.12 -12.16 -23.51
CA THR A 297 -18.19 -11.09 -23.88
C THR A 297 -17.90 -10.21 -22.68
N ILE A 298 -16.62 -10.08 -22.33
CA ILE A 298 -16.15 -9.16 -21.31
C ILE A 298 -15.68 -7.88 -21.99
N THR A 299 -16.26 -6.75 -21.60
CA THR A 299 -15.97 -5.43 -22.18
C THR A 299 -15.27 -4.51 -21.19
N VAL A 300 -14.54 -3.51 -21.70
CA VAL A 300 -13.93 -2.44 -20.88
C VAL A 300 -14.99 -1.76 -20.02
N GLU A 301 -16.17 -1.49 -20.59
CA GLU A 301 -17.30 -0.85 -19.91
C GLU A 301 -17.79 -1.68 -18.72
N LEU A 302 -17.98 -2.99 -18.92
CA LEU A 302 -18.37 -3.90 -17.83
C LEU A 302 -17.32 -3.92 -16.72
N LEU A 303 -16.03 -3.97 -17.06
CA LEU A 303 -14.96 -3.95 -16.05
C LEU A 303 -14.97 -2.64 -15.24
N ARG A 304 -15.19 -1.50 -15.89
CA ARG A 304 -15.27 -0.19 -15.21
C ARG A 304 -16.46 -0.13 -14.25
N VAL A 305 -17.65 -0.57 -14.69
CA VAL A 305 -18.83 -0.60 -13.84
C VAL A 305 -18.60 -1.54 -12.65
N ALA A 306 -18.14 -2.77 -12.90
CA ALA A 306 -17.85 -3.73 -11.84
C ALA A 306 -16.81 -3.19 -10.84
N THR A 307 -15.76 -2.50 -11.30
CA THR A 307 -14.76 -1.85 -10.42
C THR A 307 -15.38 -0.74 -9.58
N GLY A 308 -16.28 0.07 -10.15
CA GLY A 308 -17.06 1.05 -9.41
C GLY A 308 -17.84 0.41 -8.27
N MET A 309 -18.63 -0.63 -8.58
CA MET A 309 -19.43 -1.38 -7.60
C MET A 309 -18.56 -2.02 -6.50
N ALA A 310 -17.44 -2.61 -6.89
CA ALA A 310 -16.48 -3.21 -5.97
C ALA A 310 -15.83 -2.19 -5.04
N SER A 311 -15.50 -1.00 -5.56
CA SER A 311 -14.91 0.08 -4.74
C SER A 311 -15.90 0.59 -3.69
N PHE A 312 -17.18 0.71 -4.04
CA PHE A 312 -18.23 1.05 -3.10
C PHE A 312 -18.43 -0.04 -2.04
N ALA A 313 -18.41 -1.32 -2.46
CA ALA A 313 -18.49 -2.45 -1.54
C ALA A 313 -17.30 -2.51 -0.57
N ALA A 314 -16.09 -2.18 -1.03
CA ALA A 314 -14.90 -2.08 -0.20
C ALA A 314 -15.08 -1.04 0.92
N LEU A 315 -15.58 0.16 0.56
CA LEU A 315 -15.86 1.22 1.53
C LEU A 315 -16.93 0.80 2.54
N TYR A 316 -18.05 0.25 2.05
CA TYR A 316 -19.13 -0.22 2.93
C TYR A 316 -18.61 -1.28 3.90
N TYR A 317 -17.87 -2.27 3.41
CA TYR A 317 -17.30 -3.33 4.25
C TYR A 317 -16.34 -2.77 5.31
N ALA A 318 -15.46 -1.84 4.94
CA ALA A 318 -14.54 -1.19 5.88
C ALA A 318 -15.26 -0.36 6.97
N ALA A 319 -16.44 0.20 6.67
CA ALA A 319 -17.27 0.92 7.62
C ALA A 319 -18.16 -0.02 8.47
N ALA A 320 -18.80 -1.02 7.85
CA ALA A 320 -19.71 -1.96 8.50
C ALA A 320 -18.99 -2.81 9.56
N THR A 321 -17.74 -3.21 9.29
CA THR A 321 -16.89 -3.91 10.26
C THR A 321 -16.59 -3.10 11.54
N GLN A 322 -16.92 -1.81 11.58
CA GLN A 322 -16.78 -0.97 12.78
C GLN A 322 -18.06 -0.86 13.61
N LEU A 323 -19.22 -1.00 12.97
CA LEU A 323 -20.52 -0.75 13.59
C LEU A 323 -21.09 -1.99 14.29
N ASP A 324 -20.59 -3.19 13.95
CA ASP A 324 -21.07 -4.45 14.50
C ASP A 324 -20.16 -4.96 15.63
N GLU A 325 -20.67 -4.94 16.86
CA GLU A 325 -19.95 -5.43 18.05
C GLU A 325 -19.62 -6.93 17.94
N ALA A 326 -20.44 -7.74 17.27
CA ALA A 326 -20.18 -9.16 17.10
C ALA A 326 -18.97 -9.42 16.17
N TYR A 327 -18.74 -8.52 15.20
CA TYR A 327 -17.58 -8.62 14.28
C TYR A 327 -16.28 -8.13 14.94
N ARG A 328 -16.40 -7.24 15.93
CA ARG A 328 -15.24 -6.69 16.67
C ARG A 328 -14.50 -7.79 17.41
N ASP A 329 -15.23 -8.68 18.08
CA ASP A 329 -14.65 -9.67 18.98
C ASP A 329 -13.98 -10.81 18.19
N GLU A 330 -14.61 -11.29 17.11
CA GLU A 330 -14.07 -12.37 16.28
C GLU A 330 -12.79 -12.01 15.50
N VAL A 331 -12.61 -10.71 15.17
CA VAL A 331 -11.41 -10.22 14.48
C VAL A 331 -10.28 -9.93 15.47
N VAL A 332 -10.58 -9.33 16.62
CA VAL A 332 -9.58 -9.02 17.65
C VAL A 332 -9.02 -10.31 18.25
N GLU A 333 -9.87 -11.29 18.56
CA GLU A 333 -9.44 -12.56 19.16
C GLU A 333 -8.52 -13.36 18.24
N ARG A 334 -8.83 -13.42 16.93
CA ARG A 334 -7.98 -14.10 15.94
C ARG A 334 -6.62 -13.44 15.76
N ILE A 335 -6.55 -12.10 15.77
CA ILE A 335 -5.26 -11.40 15.69
C ILE A 335 -4.50 -11.53 17.01
N ALA A 336 -5.18 -11.50 18.15
CA ALA A 336 -4.58 -11.65 19.47
C ALA A 336 -3.95 -13.03 19.67
N GLU A 337 -4.63 -14.12 19.30
CA GLU A 337 -4.06 -15.47 19.32
C GLU A 337 -2.76 -15.57 18.52
N GLN A 338 -2.75 -14.98 17.33
CA GLN A 338 -1.57 -15.00 16.47
C GLN A 338 -0.39 -14.20 17.06
N MET A 339 -0.70 -13.06 17.67
CA MET A 339 0.30 -12.24 18.32
C MET A 339 0.83 -12.95 19.58
N LYS A 340 0.00 -13.65 20.35
CA LYS A 340 0.43 -14.43 21.54
C LYS A 340 1.57 -15.41 21.21
N GLU A 341 1.48 -16.17 20.12
CA GLU A 341 2.55 -17.07 19.69
C GLU A 341 3.84 -16.30 19.37
N THR A 342 3.72 -15.17 18.69
CA THR A 342 4.88 -14.35 18.33
C THR A 342 5.54 -13.70 19.54
N PHE A 343 4.76 -13.29 20.53
CA PHE A 343 5.27 -12.76 21.80
C PHE A 343 5.93 -13.85 22.65
N ALA A 344 5.40 -15.08 22.67
CA ALA A 344 6.05 -16.20 23.33
C ALA A 344 7.46 -16.47 22.75
N ARG A 345 7.57 -16.48 21.42
CA ARG A 345 8.87 -16.58 20.71
C ARG A 345 9.79 -15.39 21.01
N ARG A 346 9.24 -14.20 21.23
CA ARG A 346 10.02 -13.02 21.60
C ARG A 346 10.59 -13.14 23.01
N ALA A 347 9.83 -13.66 23.97
CA ALA A 347 10.31 -13.91 25.32
C ALA A 347 11.48 -14.90 25.31
N GLU A 348 11.36 -15.98 24.54
CA GLU A 348 12.45 -16.95 24.31
C GLU A 348 13.69 -16.30 23.65
N TYR A 349 13.48 -15.48 22.62
CA TYR A 349 14.59 -14.75 21.98
C TYR A 349 15.32 -13.83 22.98
N LEU A 350 14.57 -13.09 23.80
CA LEU A 350 15.16 -12.19 24.79
C LEU A 350 15.89 -12.94 25.91
N SER A 351 15.42 -14.11 26.33
CA SER A 351 16.13 -14.93 27.32
C SER A 351 17.45 -15.47 26.75
N LEU A 352 17.45 -15.94 25.50
CA LEU A 352 18.65 -16.42 24.81
C LEU A 352 19.69 -15.31 24.62
N VAL A 353 19.27 -14.13 24.14
CA VAL A 353 20.16 -12.98 23.88
C VAL A 353 20.56 -12.23 25.17
N GLY A 354 19.72 -12.27 26.20
CA GLY A 354 20.00 -11.72 27.52
C GLY A 354 20.96 -12.58 28.33
N GLY A 355 20.80 -13.91 28.28
CA GLY A 355 21.69 -14.87 28.94
C GLY A 355 23.09 -14.93 28.34
N THR A 356 23.27 -14.52 27.08
CA THR A 356 24.62 -14.45 26.45
C THR A 356 25.48 -13.29 26.96
N GLN A 357 24.94 -12.35 27.74
CA GLN A 357 25.70 -11.21 28.29
C GLN A 357 26.23 -11.45 29.72
N THR A 358 25.90 -12.59 30.34
CA THR A 358 26.29 -12.95 31.72
C THR A 358 27.43 -13.97 31.81
N VAL A 359 28.24 -14.13 30.76
CA VAL A 359 29.43 -15.02 30.76
C VAL A 359 30.67 -14.24 30.40
#